data_AF-A0A6C1NR22-F1
#
_entry.id   AF-A0A6C1NR22-F1
#
_cell.length_a   1.000
_cell.length_b   1.000
_cell.length_c   1.000
_cell.angle_alpha   90.00
_cell.angle_beta   90.00
_cell.angle_gamma   90.00
#
_symmetry.space_group_name_H-M   'P 1'
#
loop_
_entity.id
_entity.type
_entity.pdbx_description
1 polymer ?
#
loop_
_entity_poly.entity_id
_entity_poly.type
_entity_poly.pdbx_seq_one_letter_code
_entity_poly.pdbx_strand_id
1 'polypeptide(L)'
;MRRGGSGVIATALVVAVLLAALSFVTWRQSRARESLAELDRLQREMSLIQAEKSEFERRIQQLESRGHVVPTARERLGLRTPGADEIIILTDGAGSPVSLHEPASVPDGRQP
;
A
#
# COMPACT_ATOMS: atom_id res chain seq x y z
N MET A 1 -8.24 48.82 58.95
CA MET A 1 -9.11 47.95 58.11
C MET A 1 -8.49 47.83 56.73
N ARG A 2 -8.11 46.60 56.31
CA ARG A 2 -7.83 46.14 54.91
C ARG A 2 -6.98 44.85 54.95
N ARG A 3 -7.51 43.76 55.54
CA ARG A 3 -6.91 42.42 55.50
C ARG A 3 -7.74 41.41 54.68
N GLY A 4 -8.90 41.80 54.16
CA GLY A 4 -9.76 40.93 53.35
C GLY A 4 -9.37 40.81 51.87
N GLY A 5 -8.64 41.78 51.32
CA GLY A 5 -8.28 41.80 49.89
C GLY A 5 -7.17 40.82 49.51
N SER A 6 -6.18 40.61 50.39
CA SER A 6 -5.02 39.76 50.08
C SER A 6 -5.37 38.28 49.96
N GLY A 7 -6.32 37.79 50.78
CA GLY A 7 -6.79 36.40 50.69
C GLY A 7 -7.53 36.12 49.38
N VAL A 8 -8.40 37.04 48.96
CA VAL A 8 -9.15 36.92 47.69
C VAL A 8 -8.20 36.97 46.49
N ILE A 9 -7.21 37.86 46.51
CA ILE A 9 -6.19 37.95 45.46
C ILE A 9 -5.36 36.66 45.41
N ALA A 10 -4.96 36.11 46.55
CA ALA A 10 -4.21 34.86 46.60
C ALA A 10 -5.04 33.68 46.04
N THR A 11 -6.32 33.56 46.42
CA THR A 11 -7.20 32.51 45.86
C THR A 11 -7.43 32.71 44.37
N ALA A 12 -7.61 33.95 43.90
CA ALA A 12 -7.79 34.25 42.48
C ALA A 12 -6.55 33.86 41.67
N LEU A 13 -5.35 34.10 42.21
CA LEU A 13 -4.09 33.68 41.56
C LEU A 13 -3.96 32.17 41.50
N VAL A 14 -4.29 31.44 42.57
CA VAL A 14 -4.26 29.98 42.57
C VAL A 14 -5.22 29.43 41.51
N VAL A 15 -6.45 29.94 41.47
CA VAL A 15 -7.44 29.54 40.46
C VAL A 15 -6.96 29.88 39.05
N ALA A 16 -6.39 31.07 38.83
CA ALA A 16 -5.85 31.47 37.53
C ALA A 16 -4.71 30.54 37.07
N VAL A 17 -3.81 30.16 37.98
CA VAL A 17 -2.72 29.20 37.68
C VAL A 17 -3.29 27.82 37.33
N LEU A 18 -4.29 27.34 38.08
CA LEU A 18 -4.94 26.05 37.79
C LEU A 18 -5.64 26.06 36.43
N LEU A 19 -6.36 27.14 36.10
CA LEU A 19 -7.01 27.30 34.80
C LEU A 19 -5.99 27.41 33.65
N ALA A 20 -4.88 28.12 33.87
CA ALA A 20 -3.80 28.21 32.89
C ALA A 20 -3.15 26.84 32.65
N ALA A 21 -2.87 26.07 33.71
CA ALA A 21 -2.33 24.72 33.61
C ALA A 21 -3.31 23.78 32.87
N LEU A 22 -4.60 23.85 33.19
CA LEU A 22 -5.64 23.05 32.53
C LEU A 22 -5.79 23.43 31.04
N SER A 23 -5.76 24.72 30.72
CA SER A 23 -5.83 25.22 29.35
C SER A 23 -4.62 24.80 28.53
N PHE A 24 -3.42 24.88 29.11
CA PHE A 24 -2.17 24.45 28.47
C PHE A 24 -2.17 22.94 28.17
N VAL A 25 -2.60 22.12 29.13
CA VAL A 25 -2.76 20.67 28.93
C VAL A 25 -3.80 20.37 27.86
N THR A 26 -4.93 21.07 27.86
CA THR A 26 -5.99 20.89 26.86
C THR A 26 -5.49 21.24 25.45
N TRP A 27 -4.72 22.32 25.31
CA TRP A 27 -4.10 22.68 24.04
C TRP A 27 -3.08 21.64 23.56
N ARG A 28 -2.25 21.13 24.47
CA ARG A 28 -1.29 20.05 24.16
C ARG A 28 -2.00 18.74 23.79
N GLN A 29 -3.10 18.40 24.47
CA GLN A 29 -3.90 17.24 24.13
C GLN A 29 -4.67 17.41 22.80
N SER A 30 -5.09 18.63 22.47
CA SER A 30 -5.72 18.93 21.18
C SER A 30 -4.75 18.66 20.02
N ARG A 31 -3.50 19.10 20.13
CA ARG A 31 -2.43 18.80 19.16
C ARG A 31 -2.16 17.29 19.03
N ALA A 32 -2.18 16.55 20.13
CA ALA A 32 -1.99 15.10 20.10
C ALA A 32 -3.15 14.35 19.43
N ARG A 33 -4.40 14.84 19.59
CA ARG A 33 -5.57 14.27 18.90
C ARG A 33 -5.54 14.50 17.39
N GLU A 34 -5.04 15.65 16.95
CA GLU A 34 -4.92 15.97 15.52
C GLU A 34 -3.94 15.03 14.81
N SER A 35 -2.76 14.77 15.42
CA SER A 35 -1.79 13.81 14.86
C SER A 35 -2.33 12.37 14.83
N LEU A 36 -3.12 11.96 15.82
CA LEU A 36 -3.75 10.64 15.82
C LEU A 36 -4.85 10.52 14.74
N ALA A 37 -5.61 11.60 14.50
CA ALA A 37 -6.63 11.62 13.45
C ALA A 37 -6.00 11.54 12.05
N GLU A 38 -4.86 12.20 11.83
CA GLU A 38 -4.11 12.13 10.58
C GLU A 38 -3.54 10.73 10.32
N LEU A 39 -2.97 10.08 11.35
CA LEU A 39 -2.51 8.69 11.26
C LEU A 39 -3.65 7.71 10.95
N ASP A 40 -4.79 7.86 11.62
CA ASP A 40 -5.97 7.01 11.42
C ASP A 40 -6.55 7.20 10.00
N ARG A 41 -6.52 8.43 9.46
CA ARG A 41 -6.87 8.69 8.06
C ARG A 41 -5.91 7.99 7.09
N LEU A 42 -4.61 8.15 7.27
CA LEU A 42 -3.60 7.52 6.40
C LEU A 42 -3.68 5.99 6.46
N GLN A 43 -3.94 5.41 7.64
CA GLN A 43 -4.10 3.98 7.80
C GLN A 43 -5.35 3.44 7.07
N ARG A 44 -6.45 4.20 7.07
CA ARG A 44 -7.63 3.88 6.27
C ARG A 44 -7.35 3.94 4.76
N GLU A 45 -6.68 5.00 4.30
CA GLU A 45 -6.30 5.14 2.89
C GLU A 45 -5.38 3.99 2.43
N MET A 46 -4.39 3.63 3.23
CA MET A 46 -3.52 2.46 2.97
C MET A 46 -4.30 1.16 2.88
N SER A 47 -5.27 0.95 3.78
CA SER A 47 -6.08 -0.28 3.80
C SER A 47 -6.94 -0.42 2.55
N LEU A 48 -7.48 0.68 2.02
CA LEU A 48 -8.24 0.70 0.77
C LEU A 48 -7.34 0.36 -0.43
N ILE A 49 -6.19 1.03 -0.55
CA ILE A 49 -5.23 0.80 -1.64
C ILE A 49 -4.72 -0.65 -1.63
N GLN A 50 -4.48 -1.21 -0.44
CA GLN A 50 -4.00 -2.57 -0.30
C GLN A 50 -5.06 -3.61 -0.73
N ALA A 51 -6.34 -3.33 -0.49
CA ALA A 51 -7.44 -4.15 -0.97
C ALA A 51 -7.54 -4.11 -2.50
N GLU A 52 -7.49 -2.92 -3.11
CA GLU A 52 -7.49 -2.74 -4.57
C GLU A 52 -6.32 -3.46 -5.23
N LYS A 53 -5.12 -3.35 -4.66
CA LYS A 53 -3.93 -4.06 -5.14
C LYS A 53 -4.17 -5.58 -5.18
N SER A 54 -4.77 -6.14 -4.14
CA SER A 54 -5.04 -7.58 -4.08
C SER A 54 -6.07 -8.04 -5.11
N GLU A 55 -7.03 -7.18 -5.46
CA GLU A 55 -8.00 -7.45 -6.52
C GLU A 55 -7.31 -7.46 -7.89
N PHE A 56 -6.43 -6.49 -8.16
CA PHE A 56 -5.67 -6.43 -9.39
C PHE A 56 -4.73 -7.63 -9.55
N GLU A 57 -4.02 -8.04 -8.50
CA GLU A 57 -3.15 -9.22 -8.53
C GLU A 57 -3.95 -10.49 -8.88
N ARG A 58 -5.13 -10.69 -8.26
CA ARG A 58 -6.00 -11.81 -8.61
C ARG A 58 -6.46 -11.77 -10.05
N ARG A 59 -6.79 -10.58 -10.56
CA ARG A 59 -7.27 -10.39 -11.92
C ARG A 59 -6.18 -10.67 -12.96
N ILE A 60 -4.95 -10.21 -12.71
CA ILE A 60 -3.79 -10.53 -13.52
C ILE A 60 -3.57 -12.04 -13.54
N GLN A 61 -3.54 -12.68 -12.37
CA GLN A 61 -3.32 -14.11 -12.27
C GLN A 61 -4.41 -14.92 -12.99
N GLN A 62 -5.67 -14.46 -12.95
CA GLN A 62 -6.76 -15.07 -13.70
C GLN A 62 -6.59 -14.92 -15.22
N LEU A 63 -6.23 -13.72 -15.68
CA LEU A 63 -6.02 -13.41 -17.10
C LEU A 63 -4.80 -14.13 -17.69
N GLU A 64 -3.72 -14.23 -16.93
CA GLU A 64 -2.51 -14.97 -17.30
C GLU A 64 -2.69 -16.49 -17.23
N SER A 65 -3.69 -16.96 -16.47
CA SER A 65 -3.91 -18.39 -16.33
C SER A 65 -4.13 -19.04 -17.69
N ARG A 66 -3.42 -20.14 -17.94
CA ARG A 66 -3.57 -20.93 -19.17
C ARG A 66 -5.02 -21.34 -19.42
N GLY A 67 -5.80 -21.53 -18.36
CA GLY A 67 -7.23 -21.82 -18.42
C GLY A 67 -8.09 -20.69 -19.00
N HIS A 68 -7.62 -19.44 -18.99
CA HIS A 68 -8.28 -18.31 -19.65
C HIS A 68 -7.69 -18.02 -21.03
N VAL A 69 -6.36 -18.08 -21.16
CA VAL A 69 -5.65 -17.77 -22.41
C VAL A 69 -5.97 -18.78 -23.52
N VAL A 70 -5.94 -20.08 -23.22
CA VAL A 70 -6.12 -21.13 -24.23
C VAL A 70 -7.52 -21.11 -24.84
N PRO A 71 -8.62 -21.03 -24.06
CA PRO A 71 -9.97 -20.91 -24.64
C PRO A 71 -10.16 -19.62 -25.44
N THR A 72 -9.69 -18.48 -24.92
CA THR A 72 -9.81 -17.19 -25.61
C THR A 72 -9.05 -17.18 -26.95
N ALA A 73 -7.84 -17.77 -26.97
CA ALA A 73 -7.06 -17.93 -28.20
C ALA A 73 -7.74 -18.87 -29.20
N ARG A 74 -8.39 -19.95 -28.72
CA ARG A 74 -9.17 -20.86 -29.56
C ARG A 74 -10.38 -20.17 -30.18
N GLU A 75 -11.17 -19.43 -29.39
CA GLU A 75 -12.39 -18.77 -29.86
C GLU A 75 -12.11 -17.60 -30.79
N ARG A 76 -11.15 -16.73 -30.43
CA ARG A 76 -10.92 -15.47 -31.17
C ARG A 76 -9.96 -15.62 -32.34
N LEU A 77 -9.00 -16.55 -32.25
CA LEU A 77 -7.91 -16.69 -33.22
C LEU A 77 -7.92 -18.06 -33.92
N GLY A 78 -8.86 -18.94 -33.57
CA GLY A 78 -8.92 -20.31 -34.11
C GLY A 78 -7.72 -21.17 -33.70
N LEU A 79 -6.96 -20.77 -32.69
CA LEU A 79 -5.71 -21.42 -32.31
C LEU A 79 -5.97 -22.74 -31.57
N ARG A 80 -5.13 -23.73 -31.82
CA ARG A 80 -5.15 -25.02 -31.12
C ARG A 80 -3.80 -25.29 -30.45
N THR A 81 -3.81 -26.02 -29.35
CA THR A 81 -2.58 -26.50 -28.71
C THR A 81 -1.97 -27.60 -29.59
N PRO A 82 -0.69 -27.51 -29.99
CA PRO A 82 -0.03 -28.54 -30.78
C PRO A 82 0.07 -29.87 -30.02
N GLY A 83 0.07 -30.97 -30.76
CA GLY A 83 0.28 -32.32 -30.22
C GLY A 83 1.70 -32.50 -29.67
N ALA A 84 1.90 -33.53 -28.84
CA ALA A 84 3.22 -33.83 -28.26
C ALA A 84 4.28 -34.20 -29.31
N ASP A 85 3.83 -34.53 -30.52
CA ASP A 85 4.60 -34.94 -31.70
C ASP A 85 4.74 -33.83 -32.76
N GLU A 86 4.20 -32.63 -32.51
CA GLU A 86 4.17 -31.53 -33.48
C GLU A 86 5.21 -30.44 -33.14
N ILE A 87 6.19 -30.21 -34.03
CA ILE A 87 7.21 -29.15 -33.87
C ILE A 87 6.80 -27.95 -34.75
N ILE A 88 6.52 -26.82 -34.10
CA ILE A 88 6.22 -25.55 -34.78
C ILE A 88 7.40 -24.60 -34.62
N ILE A 89 7.98 -24.17 -35.74
CA ILE A 89 9.07 -23.18 -35.77
C ILE A 89 8.43 -21.80 -35.81
N LEU A 90 8.62 -21.03 -34.74
CA LEU A 90 8.18 -19.64 -34.68
C LEU A 90 9.30 -18.73 -35.21
N THR A 91 9.00 -18.03 -36.30
CA THR A 91 9.85 -16.95 -36.80
C THR A 91 9.42 -15.64 -36.17
N ASP A 92 10.37 -14.77 -35.87
CA ASP A 92 10.04 -13.38 -35.57
C ASP A 92 9.43 -12.69 -36.80
N GLY A 93 8.89 -11.48 -36.62
CA GLY A 93 8.29 -10.70 -37.71
C GLY A 93 9.26 -10.35 -38.85
N ALA A 94 10.56 -10.63 -38.70
CA ALA A 94 11.62 -10.42 -39.69
C ALA A 94 12.08 -11.74 -40.35
N GLY A 95 11.43 -12.88 -40.05
CA GLY A 95 11.74 -14.19 -40.64
C GLY A 95 12.95 -14.89 -40.04
N SER A 96 13.48 -14.40 -38.91
CA SER A 96 14.56 -15.05 -38.18
C SER A 96 14.00 -15.96 -37.08
N PRO A 97 14.63 -17.12 -36.80
CA PRO A 97 14.19 -17.98 -35.71
C PRO A 97 14.28 -17.22 -34.38
N VAL A 98 13.22 -17.27 -33.57
CA VAL A 98 13.22 -16.67 -32.23
C VAL A 98 14.28 -17.36 -31.38
N SER A 99 15.38 -16.65 -31.10
CA SER A 99 16.37 -17.09 -30.12
C SER A 99 15.72 -17.07 -28.73
N LEU A 100 15.47 -18.25 -28.15
CA LEU A 100 15.13 -18.34 -26.73
C LEU A 100 16.23 -17.66 -25.93
N HIS A 101 15.90 -16.54 -25.29
CA HIS A 101 16.80 -15.86 -24.38
C HIS A 101 17.04 -16.78 -23.19
N GLU A 102 18.21 -17.41 -23.16
CA GLU A 102 18.70 -18.12 -21.98
C GLU A 102 18.73 -17.10 -20.83
N PRO A 103 17.94 -17.29 -19.76
CA PRO A 103 17.89 -16.33 -18.66
C PRO A 103 19.30 -16.18 -18.11
N ALA A 104 19.76 -14.93 -18.02
CA ALA A 104 21.07 -14.58 -17.48
C ALA A 104 21.36 -15.42 -16.24
N SER A 105 22.43 -16.20 -16.33
CA SER A 105 22.97 -17.02 -15.26
C SER A 105 23.03 -16.20 -13.97
N VAL A 106 22.21 -16.60 -12.99
CA VAL A 106 22.27 -16.07 -11.63
C VAL A 106 23.71 -16.26 -11.15
N PRO A 107 24.44 -15.20 -10.78
CA PRO A 107 25.79 -15.38 -10.24
C PRO A 107 25.72 -16.23 -8.97
N ASP A 108 26.36 -17.41 -9.01
CA ASP A 108 26.52 -18.32 -7.87
C ASP A 108 27.27 -17.55 -6.77
N GLY A 109 26.54 -17.10 -5.76
CA GLY A 109 27.04 -16.33 -4.63
C GLY A 109 27.91 -17.13 -3.65
N ARG A 110 28.56 -18.21 -4.10
CA ARG A 110 29.59 -18.89 -3.31
C ARG A 110 30.95 -18.30 -3.63
N GLN A 111 31.31 -17.27 -2.86
CA GLN A 111 32.71 -16.99 -2.57
C GLN A 111 33.09 -17.66 -1.24
N PRO A 112 34.32 -18.22 -1.14
CA PRO A 112 34.84 -18.88 0.06
C PRO A 112 35.16 -17.93 1.22
#